data_AF-A0AAP2VLD6-F1
#
_entry.id   AF-A0AAP2VLD6-F1
#
_cell.length_a   1.000
_cell.length_b   1.000
_cell.length_c   1.000
_cell.angle_alpha   90.00
_cell.angle_beta   90.00
_cell.angle_gamma   90.00
#
_symmetry.space_group_name_H-M   'P 1'
#
loop_
_entity.id
_entity.type
_entity.pdbx_description
1 polymer ?
#
loop_
_entity_poly.entity_id
_entity_poly.type
_entity_poly.pdbx_seq_one_letter_code
_entity_poly.pdbx_strand_id
1 'polypeptide(L)'
;MFLIGCASLVYPLAFRVTVGHVAYFAAIITASSLLYYYCSEGAKIDKMIFILILAIGLFSARSKFYGFFIISLVTVIFFGNISRLKLNFKTIAIAVLSLAAMVLASWKKMVMYFGVGKSLDSVPEEFMARAMLYVTSFEIFKDFFPFGSGFASFASHSSGVYYSPLYAKYGIENVKGISKNNYSYIADTYYPCLAQFGIIGVFLYILFFAYIIRKAYKLFLSTQKEKYFIIPFLIIGYLLIENIADATFTGHRGFFIMMLLGLVMSEQKHQLLANKSTSQKQPE
;
A
#
# COMPACT_ATOMS: atom_id res chain seq x y z
N MET A 1 11.50 19.07 -0.61
CA MET A 1 10.53 18.37 0.27
C MET A 1 10.74 18.67 1.75
N PHE A 2 11.95 18.54 2.29
CA PHE A 2 12.21 18.86 3.72
C PHE A 2 11.76 20.26 4.12
N LEU A 3 12.16 21.30 3.37
CA LEU A 3 11.73 22.69 3.61
C LEU A 3 10.20 22.86 3.59
N ILE A 4 9.51 22.13 2.70
CA ILE A 4 8.04 22.16 2.62
C ILE A 4 7.43 21.51 3.88
N GLY A 5 8.01 20.40 4.36
CA GLY A 5 7.62 19.76 5.61
C GLY A 5 7.79 20.69 6.82
N CYS A 6 8.94 21.35 6.95
CA CYS A 6 9.17 22.35 8.00
C CYS A 6 8.20 23.53 7.91
N ALA A 7 7.97 24.06 6.70
CA ALA A 7 7.01 25.14 6.48
C ALA A 7 5.59 24.73 6.91
N SER A 8 5.20 23.46 6.72
CA SER A 8 3.87 22.97 7.11
C SER A 8 3.61 22.99 8.62
N LEU A 9 4.66 22.96 9.46
CA LEU A 9 4.52 23.05 10.92
C LEU A 9 4.09 24.45 11.37
N VAL A 10 4.48 25.47 10.61
CA VAL A 10 4.18 26.89 10.93
C VAL A 10 3.00 27.39 10.10
N TYR A 11 2.85 26.88 8.87
CA TYR A 11 1.82 27.29 7.92
C TYR A 11 0.98 26.09 7.47
N PRO A 12 -0.23 25.88 8.04
CA PRO A 12 -1.07 24.71 7.76
C PRO A 12 -1.46 24.51 6.28
N LEU A 13 -1.45 25.58 5.48
CA LEU A 13 -1.77 25.55 4.06
C LEU A 13 -0.56 25.23 3.16
N ALA A 14 0.65 25.05 3.71
CA ALA A 14 1.88 24.86 2.94
C ALA A 14 1.76 23.70 1.93
N PHE A 15 1.22 22.55 2.36
CA PHE A 15 1.03 21.42 1.46
C PHE A 15 0.02 21.67 0.36
N ARG A 16 -1.06 22.41 0.65
CA ARG A 16 -2.10 22.73 -0.33
C ARG A 16 -1.57 23.63 -1.43
N VAL A 17 -0.77 24.63 -1.07
CA VAL A 17 -0.18 25.59 -2.02
C VAL A 17 0.93 24.96 -2.87
N THR A 18 1.75 24.09 -2.29
CA THR A 18 2.95 23.58 -2.95
C THR A 18 2.75 22.26 -3.69
N VAL A 19 2.11 21.27 -3.03
CA VAL A 19 1.95 19.91 -3.55
C VAL A 19 0.48 19.57 -3.79
N GLY A 20 -0.44 20.52 -3.62
CA GLY A 20 -1.89 20.34 -3.79
C GLY A 20 -2.57 19.60 -2.63
N HIS A 21 -2.02 18.47 -2.21
CA HIS A 21 -2.58 17.66 -1.12
C HIS A 21 -1.50 16.91 -0.33
N VAL A 22 -1.71 16.76 0.98
CA VAL A 22 -0.76 16.08 1.89
C VAL A 22 -0.49 14.61 1.51
N ALA A 23 -1.44 13.96 0.83
CA ALA A 23 -1.26 12.62 0.29
C ALA A 23 -0.17 12.54 -0.79
N TYR A 24 -0.07 13.58 -1.62
CA TYR A 24 0.92 13.64 -2.69
C TYR A 24 2.31 13.87 -2.13
N PHE A 25 2.45 14.69 -1.09
CA PHE A 25 3.71 14.85 -0.36
C PHE A 25 4.23 13.51 0.19
N ALA A 26 3.37 12.76 0.89
CA ALA A 26 3.73 11.44 1.42
C ALA A 26 4.12 10.45 0.31
N ALA A 27 3.33 10.40 -0.78
CA ALA A 27 3.59 9.50 -1.90
C ALA A 27 4.90 9.82 -2.64
N ILE A 28 5.21 11.11 -2.86
CA ILE A 28 6.47 11.53 -3.49
C ILE A 28 7.66 11.09 -2.63
N ILE A 29 7.58 11.25 -1.31
CA ILE A 29 8.68 10.85 -0.41
C ILE A 29 8.84 9.32 -0.40
N THR A 30 7.76 8.56 -0.37
CA THR A 30 7.82 7.09 -0.52
C THR A 30 8.45 6.70 -1.85
N ALA A 31 8.01 7.30 -2.96
CA ALA A 31 8.54 7.04 -4.29
C ALA A 31 10.04 7.38 -4.38
N SER A 32 10.44 8.57 -3.92
CA SER A 32 11.83 9.03 -3.96
C SER A 32 12.75 8.21 -3.07
N SER A 33 12.30 7.83 -1.86
CA SER A 33 13.10 6.98 -0.96
C SER A 33 13.32 5.59 -1.57
N LEU A 34 12.27 4.94 -2.06
CA LEU A 34 12.38 3.63 -2.70
C LEU A 34 13.23 3.67 -3.98
N LEU A 35 13.09 4.72 -4.80
CA LEU A 35 13.91 4.92 -5.99
C LEU A 35 15.38 5.14 -5.62
N TYR A 36 15.66 5.95 -4.62
CA TYR A 36 17.02 6.14 -4.11
C TYR A 36 17.63 4.82 -3.66
N TYR A 37 16.90 4.02 -2.87
CA TYR A 37 17.41 2.73 -2.39
C TYR A 37 17.56 1.69 -3.52
N TYR A 38 16.74 1.79 -4.57
CA TYR A 38 16.92 0.99 -5.77
C TYR A 38 18.22 1.33 -6.51
N CYS A 39 18.49 2.62 -6.72
CA CYS A 39 19.66 3.11 -7.45
C CYS A 39 20.98 2.99 -6.64
N SER A 40 20.91 2.75 -5.34
CA SER A 40 22.10 2.63 -4.49
C SER A 40 22.71 1.23 -4.50
N GLU A 41 23.92 1.13 -3.96
CA GLU A 41 24.66 -0.13 -3.84
C GLU A 41 24.08 -1.04 -2.75
N GLY A 42 23.31 -0.46 -1.81
CA GLY A 42 22.66 -1.18 -0.72
C GLY A 42 23.52 -1.28 0.54
N ALA A 43 24.55 -0.44 0.65
CA ALA A 43 25.41 -0.34 1.83
C ALA A 43 24.62 0.16 3.06
N LYS A 44 25.24 0.08 4.24
CA LYS A 44 24.63 0.56 5.49
C LYS A 44 24.28 2.05 5.44
N ILE A 45 25.13 2.86 4.80
CA ILE A 45 24.87 4.29 4.64
C ILE A 45 23.66 4.55 3.74
N ASP A 46 23.48 3.77 2.67
CA ASP A 46 22.34 3.90 1.76
C ASP A 46 21.02 3.57 2.47
N LYS A 47 21.03 2.53 3.31
CA LYS A 47 19.88 2.17 4.14
C LYS A 47 19.53 3.30 5.12
N MET A 48 20.53 3.94 5.71
CA MET A 48 20.33 5.08 6.59
C MET A 48 19.75 6.28 5.83
N ILE A 49 20.30 6.60 4.65
CA ILE A 49 19.80 7.68 3.80
C ILE A 49 18.37 7.39 3.34
N PHE A 50 18.05 6.15 2.96
CA PHE A 50 16.69 5.73 2.65
C PHE A 50 15.71 6.04 3.79
N ILE A 51 16.05 5.65 5.03
CA ILE A 51 15.23 5.93 6.21
C ILE A 51 15.14 7.43 6.50
N LEU A 52 16.22 8.19 6.35
CA LEU A 52 16.23 9.64 6.55
C LEU A 52 15.33 10.36 5.53
N ILE A 53 15.38 9.97 4.25
CA ILE A 53 14.47 10.50 3.22
C ILE A 53 13.03 10.15 3.60
N LEU A 54 12.77 8.90 4.00
CA LEU A 54 11.42 8.47 4.38
C LEU A 54 10.90 9.18 5.64
N ALA A 55 11.78 9.51 6.60
CA ALA A 55 11.43 10.24 7.82
C ALA A 55 10.88 11.65 7.53
N ILE A 56 11.26 12.28 6.41
CA ILE A 56 10.68 13.55 5.96
C ILE A 56 9.16 13.41 5.75
N GLY A 57 8.68 12.24 5.36
CA GLY A 57 7.24 12.02 5.15
C GLY A 57 6.42 11.98 6.44
N LEU A 58 7.06 11.92 7.61
CA LEU A 58 6.38 12.01 8.90
C LEU A 58 5.68 13.36 9.09
N PHE A 59 6.15 14.42 8.44
CA PHE A 59 5.47 15.72 8.39
C PHE A 59 4.08 15.65 7.75
N SER A 60 3.75 14.59 7.00
CA SER A 60 2.41 14.40 6.44
C SER A 60 1.33 14.14 7.51
N ALA A 61 1.72 13.77 8.72
CA ALA A 61 0.83 13.40 9.82
C ALA A 61 -0.23 12.33 9.50
N ARG A 62 -0.03 11.54 8.43
CA ARG A 62 -0.99 10.51 8.02
C ARG A 62 -0.70 9.20 8.75
N SER A 63 -1.71 8.64 9.39
CA SER A 63 -1.60 7.37 10.13
C SER A 63 -1.10 6.20 9.26
N LYS A 64 -1.52 6.15 8.00
CA LYS A 64 -1.03 5.15 7.03
C LYS A 64 0.47 5.28 6.74
N PHE A 65 0.97 6.52 6.65
CA PHE A 65 2.40 6.77 6.45
C PHE A 65 3.23 6.35 7.66
N TYR A 66 2.74 6.62 8.88
CA TYR A 66 3.41 6.14 10.10
C TYR A 66 3.54 4.61 10.12
N GLY A 67 2.49 3.89 9.71
CA GLY A 67 2.55 2.44 9.58
C GLY A 67 3.60 1.99 8.58
N PHE A 68 3.63 2.60 7.39
CA PHE A 68 4.64 2.30 6.37
C PHE A 68 6.07 2.62 6.83
N PHE A 69 6.28 3.72 7.54
CA PHE A 69 7.57 4.12 8.09
C PHE A 69 8.10 3.09 9.09
N ILE A 70 7.25 2.63 10.03
CA ILE A 70 7.61 1.62 11.02
C ILE A 70 7.99 0.30 10.33
N ILE A 71 7.18 -0.16 9.38
CA ILE A 71 7.49 -1.39 8.60
C ILE A 71 8.82 -1.23 7.86
N SER A 72 9.08 -0.07 7.27
CA SER A 72 10.34 0.22 6.57
C SER A 72 11.54 0.16 7.50
N LEU A 73 11.44 0.80 8.67
CA LEU A 73 12.47 0.80 9.71
C LEU A 73 12.78 -0.64 10.19
N VAL A 74 11.73 -1.39 10.54
CA VAL A 74 11.83 -2.79 10.96
C VAL A 74 12.48 -3.63 9.85
N THR A 75 11.99 -3.53 8.62
CA THR A 75 12.51 -4.33 7.50
C THR A 75 14.00 -4.08 7.27
N VAL A 76 14.43 -2.81 7.26
CA VAL A 76 15.84 -2.43 7.04
C VAL A 76 16.75 -2.90 8.19
N ILE A 77 16.28 -2.85 9.44
CA ILE A 77 17.06 -3.33 10.60
C ILE A 77 17.23 -4.85 10.55
N PHE A 78 16.15 -5.59 10.25
CA PHE A 78 16.17 -7.05 10.24
C PHE A 78 16.94 -7.60 9.05
N PHE A 79 16.56 -7.19 7.84
CA PHE A 79 17.19 -7.65 6.60
C PHE A 79 18.48 -6.88 6.29
N GLY A 80 18.96 -6.00 7.17
CA GLY A 80 20.23 -5.30 6.98
C GLY A 80 21.47 -6.02 7.54
N ASN A 81 21.26 -7.11 8.28
CA ASN A 81 22.26 -7.89 9.00
C ASN A 81 22.01 -9.41 8.82
N ILE A 82 21.83 -9.88 7.58
CA ILE A 82 21.45 -11.29 7.32
C ILE A 82 22.43 -12.32 7.90
N SER A 83 23.72 -12.02 8.02
CA SER A 83 24.70 -12.91 8.66
C SER A 83 24.48 -13.10 10.17
N ARG A 84 23.56 -12.35 10.79
CA ARG A 84 23.17 -12.47 12.21
C ARG A 84 21.66 -12.67 12.41
N LEU A 85 20.90 -12.94 11.36
CA LEU A 85 19.46 -13.21 11.44
C LEU A 85 19.19 -14.59 12.06
N LYS A 86 19.52 -14.74 13.34
CA LYS A 86 18.79 -15.66 14.20
C LYS A 86 17.48 -14.95 14.52
N LEU A 87 16.35 -15.52 14.12
CA LEU A 87 15.01 -15.12 14.56
C LEU A 87 14.94 -15.27 16.08
N ASN A 88 15.51 -14.31 16.80
CA ASN A 88 15.51 -14.29 18.25
C ASN A 88 14.14 -13.81 18.70
N PHE A 89 13.63 -14.41 19.77
CA PHE A 89 12.36 -14.05 20.38
C PHE A 89 12.24 -12.54 20.62
N LYS A 90 13.33 -11.87 21.01
CA LYS A 90 13.36 -10.41 21.19
C LYS A 90 13.00 -9.64 19.93
N THR A 91 13.54 -10.04 18.78
CA THR A 91 13.30 -9.34 17.51
C THR A 91 11.88 -9.62 17.02
N ILE A 92 11.41 -10.87 17.08
CA ILE A 92 10.01 -11.20 16.77
C ILE A 92 9.06 -10.41 17.68
N ALA A 93 9.34 -10.33 18.98
CA ALA A 93 8.53 -9.57 19.93
C ALA A 93 8.48 -8.08 19.55
N ILE A 94 9.60 -7.46 19.17
CA ILE A 94 9.63 -6.06 18.71
C ILE A 94 8.75 -5.86 17.46
N ALA A 95 8.82 -6.76 16.47
CA ALA A 95 8.01 -6.67 15.26
C ALA A 95 6.51 -6.88 15.53
N VAL A 96 6.15 -7.81 16.43
CA VAL A 96 4.76 -8.05 16.84
C VAL A 96 4.22 -6.87 17.64
N LEU A 97 5.01 -6.32 18.58
CA LEU A 97 4.63 -5.16 19.39
C LEU A 97 4.45 -3.91 18.53
N SER A 98 5.33 -3.68 17.53
CA SER A 98 5.19 -2.54 16.63
C SER A 98 3.95 -2.66 15.75
N LEU A 99 3.64 -3.86 15.25
CA LEU A 99 2.40 -4.12 14.52
C LEU A 99 1.16 -3.93 15.40
N ALA A 100 1.17 -4.44 16.64
CA ALA A 100 0.08 -4.27 17.59
C ALA A 100 -0.15 -2.79 17.92
N ALA A 101 0.92 -2.03 18.19
CA ALA A 101 0.86 -0.59 18.44
C ALA A 101 0.26 0.17 17.25
N MET A 102 0.64 -0.18 16.01
CA MET A 102 0.07 0.40 14.80
C MET A 102 -1.43 0.14 14.66
N VAL A 103 -1.87 -1.09 14.95
CA VAL A 103 -3.30 -1.47 14.90
C VAL A 103 -4.08 -0.71 15.96
N LEU A 104 -3.59 -0.67 17.21
CA LEU A 104 -4.23 0.06 18.30
C LEU A 104 -4.34 1.55 18.02
N ALA A 105 -3.25 2.18 17.53
CA ALA A 105 -3.24 3.59 17.16
C ALA A 105 -4.23 3.91 16.02
N SER A 106 -4.47 2.96 15.12
CA SER A 106 -5.36 3.13 13.97
C SER A 106 -6.79 2.67 14.23
N TRP A 107 -7.06 1.99 15.36
CA TRP A 107 -8.33 1.29 15.64
C TRP A 107 -9.56 2.18 15.44
N LYS A 108 -9.57 3.38 16.04
CA LYS A 108 -10.69 4.32 15.92
C LYS A 108 -10.98 4.68 14.46
N LYS A 109 -9.94 4.90 13.64
CA LYS A 109 -10.11 5.21 12.21
C LYS A 109 -10.58 4.00 11.42
N MET A 110 -10.07 2.81 11.72
CA MET A 110 -10.50 1.57 11.08
C MET A 110 -12.00 1.32 11.34
N VAL A 111 -12.46 1.45 12.58
CA VAL A 111 -13.89 1.37 12.93
C VAL A 111 -14.75 2.30 12.08
N MET A 112 -14.31 3.55 11.89
CA MET A 112 -15.01 4.52 11.04
C MET A 112 -14.95 4.17 9.55
N TYR A 113 -13.85 3.59 9.05
CA TYR A 113 -13.71 3.20 7.64
C TYR A 113 -14.56 2.00 7.26
N PHE A 114 -14.70 1.02 8.16
CA PHE A 114 -15.45 -0.20 7.89
C PHE A 114 -16.90 -0.16 8.39
N GLY A 115 -17.31 0.89 9.11
CA GLY A 115 -18.65 0.99 9.70
C GLY A 115 -18.94 -0.09 10.75
N VAL A 116 -17.90 -0.66 11.38
CA VAL A 116 -18.03 -1.82 12.28
C VAL A 116 -18.24 -1.37 13.73
N GLY A 117 -19.26 -1.92 14.41
CA GLY A 117 -19.43 -1.76 15.85
C GLY A 117 -20.10 -0.46 16.31
N LYS A 118 -20.63 0.33 15.38
CA LYS A 118 -21.59 1.40 15.68
C LYS A 118 -22.74 1.38 14.69
N SER A 119 -23.89 1.98 15.03
CA SER A 119 -24.92 2.27 14.03
C SER A 119 -24.31 3.18 12.96
N LEU A 120 -24.63 2.93 11.69
CA LEU A 120 -24.15 3.74 10.56
C LEU A 120 -24.43 5.24 10.79
N ASP A 121 -25.51 5.58 11.50
CA ASP A 121 -25.89 6.94 11.91
C ASP A 121 -24.84 7.67 12.75
N SER A 122 -23.90 6.95 13.36
CA SER A 122 -22.83 7.51 14.20
C SER A 122 -21.48 7.65 13.48
N VAL A 123 -21.42 7.25 12.19
CA VAL A 123 -20.25 7.45 11.34
C VAL A 123 -20.25 8.90 10.86
N PRO A 124 -19.16 9.67 11.08
CA PRO A 124 -19.07 11.03 10.55
C PRO A 124 -19.28 11.06 9.04
N GLU A 125 -19.94 12.10 8.54
CA GLU A 125 -20.30 12.25 7.12
C GLU A 125 -19.09 12.07 6.18
N GLU A 126 -17.90 12.52 6.61
CA GLU A 126 -16.63 12.39 5.88
C GLU A 126 -16.15 10.94 5.67
N PHE A 127 -16.62 9.99 6.49
CA PHE A 127 -16.30 8.57 6.39
C PHE A 127 -17.47 7.74 5.83
N MET A 128 -18.66 8.32 5.74
CA MET A 128 -19.89 7.63 5.36
C MET A 128 -19.76 6.93 4.01
N ALA A 129 -19.29 7.64 2.97
CA ALA A 129 -19.12 7.04 1.65
C ALA A 129 -18.21 5.81 1.69
N ARG A 130 -17.06 5.91 2.36
CA ARG A 130 -16.12 4.80 2.48
C ARG A 130 -16.71 3.63 3.26
N ALA A 131 -17.37 3.89 4.38
CA ALA A 131 -18.04 2.87 5.18
C ALA A 131 -19.12 2.13 4.37
N MET A 132 -19.97 2.87 3.67
CA MET A 132 -21.02 2.29 2.81
C MET A 132 -20.44 1.44 1.69
N LEU A 133 -19.33 1.86 1.05
CA LEU A 133 -18.66 1.04 0.05
C LEU A 133 -18.13 -0.28 0.64
N TYR A 134 -17.53 -0.25 1.82
CA TYR A 134 -17.06 -1.47 2.49
C TYR A 134 -18.22 -2.40 2.86
N VAL A 135 -19.27 -1.89 3.52
CA VAL A 135 -20.45 -2.68 3.90
C VAL A 135 -21.10 -3.31 2.67
N THR A 136 -21.37 -2.51 1.64
CA THR A 136 -22.00 -2.97 0.39
C THR A 136 -21.12 -3.97 -0.37
N SER A 137 -19.78 -3.84 -0.29
CA SER A 137 -18.86 -4.80 -0.89
C SER A 137 -19.07 -6.22 -0.36
N PHE A 138 -19.36 -6.37 0.94
CA PHE A 138 -19.65 -7.66 1.55
C PHE A 138 -20.96 -8.28 1.05
N GLU A 139 -21.98 -7.45 0.80
CA GLU A 139 -23.25 -7.88 0.21
C GLU A 139 -23.04 -8.33 -1.24
N ILE A 140 -22.29 -7.56 -2.04
CA ILE A 140 -21.94 -7.92 -3.42
C ILE A 140 -21.17 -9.23 -3.48
N PHE A 141 -20.23 -9.48 -2.55
CA PHE A 141 -19.52 -10.77 -2.49
C PHE A 141 -20.45 -11.96 -2.27
N LYS A 142 -21.54 -11.79 -1.49
CA LYS A 142 -22.53 -12.84 -1.24
C LYS A 142 -23.46 -13.04 -2.44
N ASP A 143 -24.00 -11.94 -2.96
CA ASP A 143 -24.99 -11.95 -4.05
C ASP A 143 -24.42 -12.42 -5.38
N PHE A 144 -23.14 -12.13 -5.64
CA PHE A 144 -22.46 -12.44 -6.90
C PHE A 144 -21.34 -13.47 -6.75
N PHE A 145 -21.50 -14.42 -5.82
CA PHE A 145 -20.53 -15.50 -5.67
C PHE A 145 -20.49 -16.41 -6.93
N PRO A 146 -19.30 -16.85 -7.39
CA PRO A 146 -17.95 -16.53 -6.91
C PRO A 146 -17.23 -15.42 -7.70
N PHE A 147 -17.80 -14.97 -8.81
CA PHE A 147 -17.10 -14.15 -9.83
C PHE A 147 -17.30 -12.63 -9.68
N GLY A 148 -18.19 -12.20 -8.78
CA GLY A 148 -18.49 -10.79 -8.55
C GLY A 148 -19.44 -10.21 -9.58
N SER A 149 -19.73 -8.92 -9.42
CA SER A 149 -20.75 -8.23 -10.20
C SER A 149 -20.30 -7.76 -11.60
N GLY A 150 -19.04 -8.01 -11.98
CA GLY A 150 -18.48 -7.69 -13.29
C GLY A 150 -17.68 -6.39 -13.34
N PHE A 151 -16.90 -6.20 -14.41
CA PHE A 151 -16.03 -5.04 -14.57
C PHE A 151 -16.78 -3.70 -14.52
N ALA A 152 -16.15 -2.70 -13.89
CA ALA A 152 -16.67 -1.34 -13.77
C ALA A 152 -18.07 -1.26 -13.11
N SER A 153 -18.44 -2.26 -12.31
CA SER A 153 -19.76 -2.31 -11.68
C SER A 153 -19.79 -1.73 -10.28
N PHE A 154 -18.66 -1.67 -9.56
CA PHE A 154 -18.64 -1.21 -8.17
C PHE A 154 -17.31 -0.59 -7.74
N ALA A 155 -17.37 0.45 -6.91
CA ALA A 155 -16.24 1.09 -6.21
C ALA A 155 -15.01 1.40 -7.09
N SER A 156 -15.25 1.74 -8.35
CA SER A 156 -14.24 2.14 -9.33
C SER A 156 -14.60 3.47 -9.98
N HIS A 157 -13.61 4.19 -10.50
CA HIS A 157 -13.87 5.46 -11.19
C HIS A 157 -14.89 5.29 -12.32
N SER A 158 -14.71 4.25 -13.15
CA SER A 158 -15.62 3.93 -14.25
C SER A 158 -17.05 3.63 -13.77
N SER A 159 -17.22 2.92 -12.65
CA SER A 159 -18.54 2.66 -12.09
C SER A 159 -19.27 3.94 -11.65
N GLY A 160 -18.54 4.98 -11.25
CA GLY A 160 -19.11 6.29 -10.95
C GLY A 160 -19.44 7.11 -12.19
N VAL A 161 -18.52 7.15 -13.16
CA VAL A 161 -18.69 7.88 -14.43
C VAL A 161 -19.90 7.39 -15.22
N TYR A 162 -20.05 6.07 -15.37
CA TYR A 162 -21.21 5.48 -16.05
C TYR A 162 -22.38 5.20 -15.11
N TYR A 163 -22.24 5.58 -13.84
CA TYR A 163 -23.18 5.39 -12.75
C TYR A 163 -23.85 4.01 -12.70
N SER A 164 -23.15 3.06 -12.08
CA SER A 164 -23.61 1.68 -11.96
C SER A 164 -24.99 1.58 -11.29
N PRO A 165 -25.89 0.73 -11.83
CA PRO A 165 -27.18 0.48 -11.21
C PRO A 165 -27.07 -0.23 -9.86
N LEU A 166 -25.89 -0.79 -9.51
CA LEU A 166 -25.67 -1.39 -8.20
C LEU A 166 -25.83 -0.38 -7.05
N TYR A 167 -25.52 0.90 -7.27
CA TYR A 167 -25.67 1.91 -6.23
C TYR A 167 -27.13 2.06 -5.79
N ALA A 168 -28.06 2.04 -6.74
CA ALA A 168 -29.50 2.03 -6.47
C ALA A 168 -29.97 0.67 -5.93
N LYS A 169 -29.46 -0.44 -6.48
CA LYS A 169 -29.82 -1.79 -6.04
C LYS A 169 -29.55 -2.00 -4.54
N TYR A 170 -28.45 -1.47 -4.03
CA TYR A 170 -28.04 -1.56 -2.62
C TYR A 170 -28.44 -0.34 -1.78
N GLY A 171 -29.21 0.61 -2.34
CA GLY A 171 -29.74 1.75 -1.59
C GLY A 171 -28.69 2.78 -1.14
N ILE A 172 -27.55 2.86 -1.81
CA ILE A 172 -26.43 3.76 -1.45
C ILE A 172 -26.30 4.97 -2.37
N GLU A 173 -27.20 5.13 -3.35
CA GLU A 173 -27.23 6.21 -4.33
C GLU A 173 -27.46 7.59 -3.72
N ASN A 174 -28.04 7.66 -2.51
CA ASN A 174 -28.29 8.91 -1.81
C ASN A 174 -27.13 9.34 -0.89
N VAL A 175 -26.08 8.51 -0.77
CA VAL A 175 -24.92 8.82 0.04
C VAL A 175 -24.07 9.90 -0.65
N LYS A 176 -23.69 10.94 0.09
CA LYS A 176 -22.84 12.02 -0.42
C LYS A 176 -21.50 11.47 -0.91
N GLY A 177 -21.14 11.82 -2.15
CA GLY A 177 -19.93 11.31 -2.80
C GLY A 177 -20.13 9.98 -3.53
N ILE A 178 -21.31 9.36 -3.43
CA ILE A 178 -21.73 8.17 -4.20
C ILE A 178 -22.87 8.47 -5.17
N SER A 179 -23.59 9.58 -5.01
CA SER A 179 -24.74 9.89 -5.86
C SER A 179 -24.37 10.18 -7.32
N LYS A 180 -25.35 10.06 -8.23
CA LYS A 180 -25.16 10.31 -9.66
C LYS A 180 -24.62 11.71 -9.97
N ASN A 181 -25.05 12.68 -9.18
CA ASN A 181 -24.62 14.08 -9.32
C ASN A 181 -23.31 14.38 -8.58
N ASN A 182 -22.90 13.52 -7.65
CA ASN A 182 -21.65 13.65 -6.88
C ASN A 182 -21.08 12.27 -6.56
N TYR A 183 -20.31 11.71 -7.50
CA TYR A 183 -19.66 10.40 -7.41
C TYR A 183 -18.17 10.48 -7.02
N SER A 184 -17.74 11.61 -6.47
CA SER A 184 -16.32 11.93 -6.21
C SER A 184 -15.64 10.97 -5.22
N TYR A 185 -16.39 10.23 -4.39
CA TYR A 185 -15.86 9.32 -3.38
C TYR A 185 -16.02 7.83 -3.72
N ILE A 186 -16.63 7.50 -4.86
CA ILE A 186 -16.83 6.09 -5.29
C ILE A 186 -15.50 5.34 -5.41
N ALA A 187 -14.45 6.01 -5.87
CA ALA A 187 -13.12 5.44 -6.05
C ALA A 187 -12.12 5.91 -4.98
N ASP A 188 -12.59 6.20 -3.76
CA ASP A 188 -11.75 6.73 -2.67
C ASP A 188 -11.05 5.62 -1.85
N THR A 189 -11.39 4.35 -2.09
CA THR A 189 -10.72 3.20 -1.46
C THR A 189 -10.66 2.02 -2.42
N TYR A 190 -9.59 1.24 -2.36
CA TYR A 190 -9.35 0.16 -3.33
C TYR A 190 -10.07 -1.13 -2.98
N TYR A 191 -10.08 -1.56 -1.71
CA TYR A 191 -10.54 -2.92 -1.39
C TYR A 191 -12.02 -3.21 -1.74
N PRO A 192 -12.97 -2.29 -1.57
CA PRO A 192 -14.35 -2.49 -2.03
C PRO A 192 -14.45 -2.81 -3.53
N CYS A 193 -13.55 -2.26 -4.36
CA CYS A 193 -13.48 -2.52 -5.80
C CYS A 193 -13.26 -4.00 -6.13
N LEU A 194 -12.67 -4.79 -5.20
CA LEU A 194 -12.48 -6.23 -5.41
C LEU A 194 -13.80 -7.01 -5.47
N ALA A 195 -14.90 -6.49 -4.90
CA ALA A 195 -16.20 -7.15 -4.95
C ALA A 195 -16.72 -7.34 -6.39
N GLN A 196 -16.32 -6.46 -7.31
CA GLN A 196 -16.66 -6.59 -8.73
C GLN A 196 -16.03 -7.83 -9.39
N PHE A 197 -14.96 -8.38 -8.81
CA PHE A 197 -14.26 -9.59 -9.27
C PHE A 197 -14.57 -10.83 -8.41
N GLY A 198 -15.37 -10.66 -7.36
CA GLY A 198 -15.75 -11.74 -6.45
C GLY A 198 -14.59 -12.36 -5.68
N ILE A 199 -14.87 -13.50 -5.04
CA ILE A 199 -13.90 -14.19 -4.19
C ILE A 199 -12.73 -14.73 -5.03
N ILE A 200 -12.98 -15.12 -6.29
CA ILE A 200 -11.93 -15.56 -7.20
C ILE A 200 -10.96 -14.41 -7.50
N GLY A 201 -11.45 -13.20 -7.74
CA GLY A 201 -10.60 -12.03 -7.92
C GLY A 201 -9.76 -11.70 -6.70
N VAL A 202 -10.35 -11.76 -5.49
CA VAL A 202 -9.61 -11.59 -4.22
C VAL A 202 -8.51 -12.64 -4.09
N PHE A 203 -8.81 -13.91 -4.38
CA PHE A 203 -7.83 -14.99 -4.34
C PHE A 203 -6.67 -14.74 -5.31
N LEU A 204 -6.95 -14.34 -6.55
CA LEU A 204 -5.92 -14.01 -7.55
C LEU A 204 -5.09 -12.79 -7.13
N TYR A 205 -5.70 -11.78 -6.51
CA TYR A 205 -5.02 -10.61 -5.97
C TYR A 205 -4.02 -10.99 -4.86
N ILE A 206 -4.44 -11.86 -3.92
CA ILE A 206 -3.55 -12.37 -2.87
C ILE A 206 -2.44 -13.23 -3.48
N LEU A 207 -2.79 -14.12 -4.41
CA LEU A 207 -1.84 -14.99 -5.09
C LEU A 207 -0.79 -14.21 -5.86
N PHE A 208 -1.17 -13.09 -6.49
CA PHE A 208 -0.25 -12.18 -7.17
C PHE A 208 0.83 -11.66 -6.22
N PHE A 209 0.46 -11.09 -5.07
CA PHE A 209 1.44 -10.59 -4.12
C PHE A 209 2.26 -11.70 -3.45
N ALA A 210 1.63 -12.83 -3.13
CA ALA A 210 2.32 -14.01 -2.60
C ALA A 210 3.38 -14.52 -3.59
N TYR A 211 3.07 -14.55 -4.89
CA TYR A 211 4.00 -14.91 -5.94
C TYR A 211 5.19 -13.95 -6.01
N ILE A 212 4.95 -12.63 -5.97
CA ILE A 212 6.01 -11.62 -6.00
C ILE A 212 6.95 -11.76 -4.79
N ILE A 213 6.41 -11.89 -3.56
CA ILE A 213 7.22 -12.08 -2.36
C ILE A 213 8.01 -13.38 -2.42
N ARG A 214 7.37 -14.50 -2.81
CA ARG A 214 8.05 -15.79 -2.93
C ARG A 214 9.21 -15.72 -3.92
N LYS A 215 9.00 -15.05 -5.06
CA LYS A 215 10.03 -14.85 -6.08
C LYS A 215 11.18 -13.98 -5.55
N ALA A 216 10.87 -12.85 -4.90
CA ALA A 216 11.86 -11.97 -4.31
C ALA A 216 12.69 -12.68 -3.22
N TYR A 217 12.04 -13.50 -2.39
CA TYR A 217 12.71 -14.28 -1.33
C TYR A 217 13.62 -15.37 -1.88
N LYS A 218 13.13 -16.18 -2.83
CA LYS A 218 13.94 -17.23 -3.48
C LYS A 218 15.21 -16.65 -4.11
N LEU A 219 15.07 -15.49 -4.72
CA LEU A 219 16.20 -14.78 -5.30
C LEU A 219 17.18 -14.30 -4.24
N PHE A 220 16.66 -13.67 -3.19
CA PHE A 220 17.48 -13.16 -2.11
C PHE A 220 18.37 -14.26 -1.51
N LEU A 221 17.84 -15.47 -1.33
CA LEU A 221 18.64 -16.63 -0.91
C LEU A 221 19.78 -16.99 -1.88
N SER A 222 19.60 -16.73 -3.18
CA SER A 222 20.58 -17.06 -4.22
C SER A 222 21.63 -15.96 -4.44
N THR A 223 21.28 -14.68 -4.30
CA THR A 223 22.19 -13.56 -4.59
C THR A 223 22.78 -12.93 -3.34
N GLN A 224 22.20 -13.18 -2.16
CA GLN A 224 22.54 -12.56 -0.89
C GLN A 224 22.47 -11.02 -0.90
N LYS A 225 21.81 -10.44 -1.91
CA LYS A 225 21.62 -9.00 -2.05
C LYS A 225 20.27 -8.60 -1.44
N GLU A 226 20.33 -8.04 -0.25
CA GLU A 226 19.18 -7.75 0.60
C GLU A 226 18.19 -6.75 -0.03
N LYS A 227 18.67 -5.75 -0.78
CA LYS A 227 17.83 -4.70 -1.40
C LYS A 227 16.71 -5.28 -2.27
N TYR A 228 17.01 -6.39 -2.95
CA TYR A 228 16.10 -7.06 -3.86
C TYR A 228 14.97 -7.80 -3.15
N PHE A 229 15.10 -8.08 -1.85
CA PHE A 229 13.97 -8.51 -1.04
C PHE A 229 13.26 -7.33 -0.38
N ILE A 230 14.03 -6.39 0.17
CA ILE A 230 13.50 -5.25 0.93
C ILE A 230 12.57 -4.40 0.06
N ILE A 231 12.99 -4.00 -1.14
CA ILE A 231 12.19 -3.09 -1.98
C ILE A 231 10.82 -3.69 -2.35
N PRO A 232 10.73 -4.91 -2.91
CA PRO A 232 9.42 -5.53 -3.20
C PRO A 232 8.56 -5.73 -1.95
N PHE A 233 9.16 -6.13 -0.83
CA PHE A 233 8.45 -6.28 0.43
C PHE A 233 7.82 -4.96 0.90
N LEU A 234 8.60 -3.87 0.84
CA LEU A 234 8.11 -2.54 1.20
C LEU A 234 7.07 -2.01 0.22
N ILE A 235 7.22 -2.24 -1.09
CA ILE A 235 6.22 -1.86 -2.08
C ILE A 235 4.88 -2.54 -1.79
N ILE A 236 4.90 -3.84 -1.48
CA ILE A 236 3.69 -4.59 -1.16
C ILE A 236 3.09 -4.08 0.16
N GLY A 237 3.90 -3.87 1.19
CA GLY A 237 3.44 -3.28 2.45
C GLY A 237 2.81 -1.90 2.28
N TYR A 238 3.43 -1.03 1.46
CA TYR A 238 2.91 0.29 1.11
C TYR A 238 1.53 0.19 0.46
N LEU A 239 1.39 -0.64 -0.59
CA LEU A 239 0.12 -0.80 -1.30
C LEU A 239 -0.96 -1.37 -0.38
N LEU A 240 -0.65 -2.40 0.41
CA LEU A 240 -1.62 -3.01 1.31
C LEU A 240 -2.17 -2.02 2.36
N ILE A 241 -1.31 -1.15 2.90
CA ILE A 241 -1.70 -0.12 3.87
C ILE A 241 -2.48 1.00 3.19
N GLU A 242 -1.96 1.54 2.08
CA GLU A 242 -2.57 2.68 1.41
C GLU A 242 -3.98 2.36 0.90
N ASN A 243 -4.16 1.16 0.34
CA ASN A 243 -5.40 0.67 -0.24
C ASN A 243 -6.59 0.59 0.73
N ILE A 244 -6.35 0.63 2.06
CA ILE A 244 -7.41 0.64 3.07
C ILE A 244 -8.28 1.90 2.94
N ALA A 245 -7.66 3.04 2.68
CA ALA A 245 -8.33 4.33 2.66
C ALA A 245 -7.84 5.21 1.52
N ASP A 246 -7.47 4.60 0.40
CA ASP A 246 -7.13 5.26 -0.87
C ASP A 246 -7.22 4.23 -2.00
N ALA A 247 -7.44 4.68 -3.23
CA ALA A 247 -7.38 3.81 -4.41
C ALA A 247 -5.98 3.79 -5.03
N THR A 248 -4.94 3.71 -4.18
CA THR A 248 -3.54 3.89 -4.60
C THR A 248 -3.13 2.89 -5.67
N PHE A 249 -3.50 1.61 -5.56
CA PHE A 249 -3.14 0.57 -6.53
C PHE A 249 -3.53 0.90 -7.98
N THR A 250 -4.70 1.51 -8.19
CA THR A 250 -5.21 1.91 -9.52
C THR A 250 -4.95 3.38 -9.85
N GLY A 251 -4.42 4.15 -8.90
CA GLY A 251 -4.11 5.56 -9.08
C GLY A 251 -2.69 5.82 -9.57
N HIS A 252 -2.43 7.07 -9.96
CA HIS A 252 -1.11 7.52 -10.45
C HIS A 252 0.03 7.27 -9.44
N ARG A 253 -0.25 7.33 -8.13
CA ARG A 253 0.73 7.03 -7.07
C ARG A 253 1.16 5.57 -7.05
N GLY A 254 0.21 4.64 -7.11
CA GLY A 254 0.53 3.21 -7.16
C GLY A 254 1.14 2.83 -8.50
N PHE A 255 0.76 3.47 -9.60
CA PHE A 255 1.36 3.23 -10.91
C PHE A 255 2.89 3.38 -10.89
N PHE A 256 3.41 4.48 -10.35
CA PHE A 256 4.87 4.67 -10.22
C PHE A 256 5.53 3.58 -9.39
N ILE A 257 4.92 3.25 -8.25
CA ILE A 257 5.43 2.23 -7.33
C ILE A 257 5.41 0.83 -7.97
N MET A 258 4.39 0.51 -8.77
CA MET A 258 4.29 -0.75 -9.51
C MET A 258 5.30 -0.83 -10.66
N MET A 259 5.60 0.29 -11.33
CA MET A 259 6.70 0.32 -12.31
C MET A 259 8.04 0.02 -11.65
N LEU A 260 8.32 0.64 -10.50
CA LEU A 260 9.54 0.37 -9.73
C LEU A 260 9.62 -1.11 -9.31
N LEU A 261 8.50 -1.72 -8.89
CA LEU A 261 8.43 -3.15 -8.60
C LEU A 261 8.81 -3.99 -9.84
N GLY A 262 8.28 -3.64 -11.01
CA GLY A 262 8.60 -4.32 -12.27
C GLY A 262 10.09 -4.22 -12.63
N LEU A 263 10.68 -3.03 -12.50
CA LEU A 263 12.11 -2.79 -12.74
C LEU A 263 12.98 -3.66 -11.82
N VAL A 264 12.69 -3.61 -10.51
CA VAL A 264 13.37 -4.40 -9.50
C VAL A 264 13.25 -5.89 -9.83
N MET A 265 12.06 -6.41 -10.14
CA MET A 265 11.85 -7.82 -10.51
C MET A 265 12.60 -8.23 -11.80
N SER A 266 12.78 -7.30 -12.74
CA SER A 266 13.48 -7.55 -14.01
C SER A 266 14.99 -7.63 -13.80
N GLU A 267 15.59 -6.63 -13.16
CA GLU A 267 17.03 -6.60 -12.87
C GLU A 267 17.47 -7.84 -12.08
N GLN A 268 16.65 -8.22 -11.11
CA GLN A 268 16.77 -9.44 -10.33
C GLN A 268 16.86 -10.71 -11.17
N LYS A 269 16.01 -10.84 -12.19
CA LYS A 269 16.02 -11.98 -13.11
C LYS A 269 17.32 -12.01 -13.91
N HIS A 270 17.81 -10.86 -14.38
CA HIS A 270 19.08 -10.77 -15.09
C HIS A 270 20.27 -11.20 -14.23
N GLN A 271 20.30 -10.81 -12.95
CA GLN A 271 21.36 -11.24 -12.03
C GLN A 271 21.36 -12.75 -11.76
N LEU A 272 20.19 -13.39 -11.68
CA LEU A 272 20.12 -14.86 -11.59
C LEU A 272 20.72 -15.56 -12.80
N LEU A 273 20.39 -15.07 -13.99
CA LEU A 273 20.87 -15.65 -15.24
C LEU A 273 22.39 -15.47 -15.36
N ALA A 274 22.92 -14.31 -14.99
CA ALA A 274 24.35 -14.04 -14.94
C ALA A 274 25.05 -15.01 -13.97
N ASN A 275 24.57 -15.15 -12.74
CA ASN A 275 25.18 -16.05 -11.74
C ASN A 275 25.21 -17.51 -12.21
N LYS A 276 24.14 -18.01 -12.82
CA LYS A 276 24.10 -19.37 -13.39
C LYS A 276 25.12 -19.57 -14.50
N SER A 277 25.28 -18.57 -15.37
CA SER A 277 26.25 -18.64 -16.47
C SER A 277 27.70 -18.66 -15.98
N THR A 278 28.00 -17.95 -14.89
CA THR A 278 29.34 -17.95 -14.27
C THR A 278 29.64 -19.29 -13.61
N SER A 279 28.68 -19.88 -12.87
CA SER A 279 28.86 -21.20 -12.25
C SER A 279 29.02 -22.35 -13.26
N GLN A 280 28.49 -22.22 -14.48
CA GLN A 280 28.67 -23.22 -15.55
C GLN A 280 30.02 -23.11 -16.28
N LYS A 281 30.71 -21.97 -16.18
CA LYS A 281 32.01 -21.73 -16.84
C LYS A 281 33.22 -22.09 -15.98
N GLN A 282 33.01 -22.54 -14.74
CA GLN A 282 34.05 -23.15 -13.90
C GLN A 282 33.83 -24.66 -13.83
N PRO A 283 34.16 -25.44 -14.87
CA PRO A 283 34.45 -26.85 -14.67
C PRO A 283 35.79 -26.97 -13.93
N GLU A 284 35.82 -27.87 -12.94
CA GLU A 284 37.01 -28.28 -12.18
C GLU A 284 38.22 -28.63 -13.06
#